data_AF-A0A5N7ZK89-F1
#
_entry.id   AF-A0A5N7ZK89-F1
#
_cell.length_a   1.000
_cell.length_b   1.000
_cell.length_c   1.000
_cell.angle_alpha   90.00
_cell.angle_beta   90.00
_cell.angle_gamma   90.00
#
_symmetry.space_group_name_H-M   'P 1'
#
loop_
_entity.id
_entity.type
_entity.pdbx_description
1 polymer ?
#
loop_
_entity_poly.entity_id
_entity_poly.type
_entity_poly.pdbx_seq_one_letter_code
_entity_poly.pdbx_strand_id
1 'polypeptide(L)'
;VRRGVEVIQQNLEDGLALFDDKQFDTVVLSQTLQSMHRTEHILREMARVARFGVVSFPNFGYWPHGWSILRGRMPVTGQMPYQWYNTPNIHLCTLRDFEQLAGELRLDILERATFNEGREVKCFPSWRSTLAVYRFASP
;
A
#
# COMPACT_ATOMS: atom_id res chain seq x y z
N VAL A 1 -10.00 5.75 23.81
CA VAL A 1 -10.15 6.89 22.87
C VAL A 1 -9.97 8.18 23.65
N ARG A 2 -8.80 8.84 23.57
CA ARG A 2 -8.44 9.93 24.52
C ARG A 2 -7.48 11.00 23.97
N ARG A 3 -7.43 11.22 22.64
CA ARG A 3 -6.46 12.15 22.01
C ARG A 3 -7.06 13.21 21.07
N GLY A 4 -8.36 13.49 21.14
CA GLY A 4 -8.97 14.50 20.25
C GLY A 4 -8.89 14.14 18.76
N VAL A 5 -8.65 12.86 18.45
CA VAL A 5 -8.70 12.31 17.10
C VAL A 5 -10.11 11.78 16.90
N GLU A 6 -10.81 12.33 15.92
CA GLU A 6 -12.10 11.80 15.48
C GLU A 6 -11.86 10.43 14.83
N VAL A 7 -12.46 9.39 15.42
CA VAL A 7 -12.34 8.03 14.91
C VAL A 7 -13.65 7.69 14.23
N ILE A 8 -13.63 7.65 12.91
CA ILE A 8 -14.76 7.22 12.09
C ILE A 8 -14.54 5.75 11.73
N GLN A 9 -15.41 4.87 12.23
CA GLN A 9 -15.41 3.45 11.85
C GLN A 9 -16.37 3.25 10.69
N GLN A 10 -15.82 3.13 9.48
CA GLN A 10 -16.58 2.83 8.27
C GLN A 10 -15.80 1.89 7.35
N ASN A 11 -16.52 1.23 6.45
CA ASN A 11 -15.90 0.51 5.35
C ASN A 11 -15.28 1.55 4.40
N LEU A 12 -13.97 1.49 4.18
CA LEU A 12 -13.27 2.44 3.31
C LEU A 12 -13.75 2.35 1.86
N GLU A 13 -14.21 1.17 1.41
CA GLU A 13 -14.68 0.96 0.02
C GLU A 13 -15.92 1.81 -0.32
N ASP A 14 -16.80 2.04 0.65
CA ASP A 14 -18.03 2.84 0.47
C ASP A 14 -17.98 4.19 1.21
N GLY A 15 -17.17 4.29 2.27
CA GLY A 15 -17.15 5.44 3.18
C GLY A 15 -16.42 6.65 2.63
N LEU A 16 -15.50 6.49 1.67
CA LEU A 16 -14.83 7.63 1.04
C LEU A 16 -15.78 8.52 0.24
N ALA A 17 -16.87 7.94 -0.30
CA ALA A 17 -17.88 8.67 -1.06
C ALA A 17 -18.68 9.69 -0.23
N LEU A 18 -18.66 9.58 1.10
CA LEU A 18 -19.36 10.49 2.01
C LEU A 18 -18.58 11.80 2.28
N PHE A 19 -17.30 11.85 1.90
CA PHE A 19 -16.46 13.02 2.06
C PHE A 19 -16.45 13.85 0.78
N ASP A 20 -16.50 15.17 0.96
CA ASP A 20 -16.43 16.13 -0.15
C ASP A 20 -15.05 16.14 -0.79
N ASP A 21 -15.00 16.59 -2.04
CA ASP A 21 -13.75 16.77 -2.77
C ASP A 21 -12.82 17.73 -2.00
N LYS A 22 -11.55 17.33 -1.84
CA LYS A 22 -10.50 18.11 -1.16
C LYS A 22 -10.84 18.51 0.29
N GLN A 23 -11.64 17.71 0.99
CA GLN A 23 -11.96 17.93 2.40
C GLN A 23 -10.73 17.79 3.31
N PHE A 24 -9.72 17.03 2.88
CA PHE A 24 -8.51 16.77 3.67
C PHE A 24 -7.23 17.21 2.96
N ASP A 25 -6.23 17.60 3.73
CA ASP A 25 -4.90 17.89 3.17
C ASP A 25 -4.13 16.61 2.83
N THR A 26 -4.25 15.57 3.66
CA THR A 26 -3.48 14.32 3.51
C THR A 26 -4.28 13.11 3.95
N VAL A 27 -4.30 12.07 3.12
CA VAL A 27 -4.89 10.75 3.44
C VAL A 27 -3.78 9.71 3.59
N VAL A 28 -3.90 8.85 4.60
CA VAL A 28 -2.90 7.80 4.89
C VAL A 28 -3.56 6.43 4.88
N LEU A 29 -3.08 5.55 4.02
CA LEU A 29 -3.48 4.15 3.93
C LEU A 29 -2.33 3.26 4.43
N SER A 30 -2.47 2.73 5.65
CA SER A 30 -1.43 1.93 6.29
C SER A 30 -1.70 0.43 6.17
N GLN A 31 -0.96 -0.27 5.31
CA GLN A 31 -0.97 -1.73 5.17
C GLN A 31 -2.35 -2.37 4.88
N THR A 32 -3.34 -1.58 4.44
CA THR A 32 -4.68 -2.08 4.13
C THR A 32 -4.94 -2.25 2.64
N LEU A 33 -4.08 -1.72 1.77
CA LEU A 33 -4.23 -1.79 0.31
C LEU A 33 -4.38 -3.25 -0.19
N GLN A 34 -3.66 -4.19 0.43
CA GLN A 34 -3.65 -5.58 -0.02
C GLN A 34 -5.02 -6.25 0.14
N SER A 35 -5.75 -5.88 1.19
CA SER A 35 -7.04 -6.48 1.56
C SER A 35 -8.23 -5.83 0.85
N MET A 36 -8.03 -4.75 0.10
CA MET A 36 -9.08 -4.08 -0.65
C MET A 36 -9.38 -4.85 -1.94
N HIS A 37 -10.66 -5.00 -2.28
CA HIS A 37 -11.06 -5.66 -3.52
C HIS A 37 -10.90 -4.74 -4.73
N ARG A 38 -10.98 -3.41 -4.52
CA ARG A 38 -10.91 -2.40 -5.58
C ARG A 38 -9.83 -1.35 -5.30
N THR A 39 -8.56 -1.78 -5.33
CA THR A 39 -7.39 -0.91 -5.11
C THR A 39 -7.41 0.36 -5.96
N GLU A 40 -7.74 0.23 -7.24
CA GLU A 40 -7.81 1.35 -8.17
C GLU A 40 -8.88 2.40 -7.77
N HIS A 41 -10.05 1.92 -7.33
CA HIS A 41 -11.13 2.79 -6.85
C HIS A 41 -10.72 3.55 -5.59
N ILE A 42 -10.12 2.84 -4.62
CA ILE A 42 -9.64 3.45 -3.38
C ILE A 42 -8.60 4.53 -3.66
N LEU A 43 -7.64 4.29 -4.56
CA LEU A 43 -6.63 5.29 -4.90
C LEU A 43 -7.23 6.54 -5.56
N ARG A 44 -8.25 6.38 -6.42
CA ARG A 44 -8.98 7.53 -6.98
C ARG A 44 -9.74 8.30 -5.92
N GLU A 45 -10.46 7.60 -5.04
CA GLU A 45 -11.20 8.25 -3.97
C GLU A 45 -10.26 8.97 -3.01
N MET A 46 -9.10 8.38 -2.69
CA MET A 46 -8.05 9.03 -1.91
C MET A 46 -7.54 10.33 -2.56
N ALA A 47 -7.34 10.33 -3.88
CA ALA A 47 -6.95 11.54 -4.61
C ALA A 47 -8.09 12.57 -4.70
N ARG A 48 -9.36 12.12 -4.74
CA ARG A 48 -10.54 13.00 -4.75
C ARG A 48 -10.69 13.74 -3.42
N VAL A 49 -10.62 13.02 -2.29
CA VAL A 49 -10.87 13.60 -0.96
C VAL A 49 -9.67 14.36 -0.41
N ALA A 50 -8.45 14.08 -0.89
CA ALA A 50 -7.24 14.69 -0.35
C ALA A 50 -6.21 15.11 -1.40
N ARG A 51 -5.52 16.22 -1.12
CA ARG A 51 -4.45 16.73 -2.00
C ARG A 51 -3.23 15.82 -2.04
N PHE A 52 -2.87 15.22 -0.91
CA PHE A 52 -1.74 14.29 -0.79
C PHE A 52 -2.21 12.93 -0.28
N GLY A 53 -1.65 11.86 -0.82
CA GLY A 53 -1.90 10.49 -0.36
C GLY A 53 -0.61 9.80 0.06
N VAL A 54 -0.66 9.06 1.15
CA VAL A 54 0.42 8.17 1.59
C VAL A 54 -0.11 6.75 1.61
N VAL A 55 0.52 5.85 0.87
CA VAL A 55 0.15 4.43 0.80
C VAL A 55 1.33 3.59 1.23
N SER A 56 1.08 2.60 2.08
CA SER A 56 2.08 1.60 2.45
C SER A 56 1.57 0.18 2.23
N PHE A 57 2.43 -0.66 1.66
CA PHE A 57 2.13 -2.07 1.38
C PHE A 57 3.41 -2.92 1.48
N PRO A 58 3.30 -4.20 1.86
CA PRO A 58 4.44 -5.10 1.80
C PRO A 58 4.85 -5.37 0.35
N ASN A 59 6.14 -5.28 0.09
CA ASN A 59 6.73 -5.48 -1.23
C ASN A 59 6.93 -6.97 -1.51
N PHE A 60 6.17 -7.52 -2.46
CA PHE A 60 6.33 -8.92 -2.88
C PHE A 60 7.59 -9.17 -3.73
N GLY A 61 8.22 -8.12 -4.27
CA GLY A 61 9.47 -8.21 -5.04
C GLY A 61 10.70 -8.62 -4.23
N TYR A 62 10.57 -8.78 -2.91
CA TYR A 62 11.66 -9.17 -2.02
C TYR A 62 12.27 -10.52 -2.44
N TRP A 63 13.58 -10.55 -2.70
CA TRP A 63 14.25 -11.70 -3.34
C TRP A 63 14.06 -13.06 -2.64
N PRO A 64 13.91 -13.17 -1.29
CA PRO A 64 13.62 -14.44 -0.63
C PRO A 64 12.24 -15.00 -0.98
N HIS A 65 11.29 -14.14 -1.37
CA HIS A 65 10.00 -14.59 -1.90
C HIS A 65 10.19 -15.33 -3.22
N GLY A 66 10.91 -14.71 -4.17
CA GLY A 66 11.23 -15.33 -5.46
C GLY A 66 12.02 -16.63 -5.31
N TRP A 67 12.99 -16.67 -4.39
CA TRP A 67 13.77 -17.87 -4.11
C TRP A 67 12.94 -19.02 -3.51
N SER A 68 11.97 -18.71 -2.64
CA SER A 68 11.08 -19.72 -2.07
C SER A 68 10.15 -20.31 -3.14
N ILE A 69 9.62 -19.46 -4.02
CA ILE A 69 8.78 -19.88 -5.16
C ILE A 69 9.57 -20.77 -6.11
N LEU A 70 10.82 -20.42 -6.42
CA LEU A 70 11.71 -21.27 -7.22
C LEU A 70 11.99 -22.64 -6.55
N ARG A 71 11.96 -22.70 -5.22
CA ARG A 71 12.01 -23.96 -4.45
C ARG A 71 10.67 -24.68 -4.34
N GLY A 72 9.61 -24.19 -4.99
CA GLY A 72 8.28 -24.80 -5.01
C GLY A 72 7.47 -24.56 -3.74
N ARG A 73 7.80 -23.54 -2.93
CA ARG A 73 7.10 -23.23 -1.67
C ARG A 73 6.68 -21.77 -1.61
N MET A 74 5.46 -21.53 -1.13
CA MET A 74 5.03 -20.18 -0.79
C MET A 74 5.89 -19.62 0.34
N PRO A 75 6.43 -18.40 0.21
CA PRO A 75 7.24 -17.79 1.24
C PRO A 75 6.38 -17.34 2.42
N VAL A 76 6.74 -17.79 3.62
CA VAL A 76 6.19 -17.26 4.87
C VAL A 76 7.24 -16.32 5.45
N THR A 77 6.94 -15.03 5.55
CA THR A 77 7.85 -14.02 6.11
C THR A 77 7.17 -13.25 7.24
N GLY A 78 7.91 -12.47 8.03
CA GLY A 78 7.32 -11.69 9.12
C GLY A 78 6.22 -10.71 8.67
N GLN A 79 6.24 -10.27 7.41
CA GLN A 79 5.20 -9.41 6.82
C GLN A 79 4.07 -10.20 6.12
N MET A 80 4.27 -11.50 5.87
CA MET A 80 3.27 -12.43 5.35
C MET A 80 3.26 -13.69 6.23
N PRO A 81 2.73 -13.59 7.46
CA PRO A 81 2.77 -14.68 8.44
C PRO A 81 1.76 -15.80 8.14
N TYR A 82 0.90 -15.60 7.13
CA TYR A 82 -0.17 -16.51 6.78
C TYR A 82 0.32 -17.60 5.82
N GLN A 83 -0.16 -18.81 6.03
CA GLN A 83 0.07 -19.91 5.10
C GLN A 83 -0.76 -19.70 3.83
N TRP A 84 -0.27 -20.22 2.70
CA TRP A 84 -0.85 -20.00 1.37
C TRP A 84 -2.36 -20.31 1.25
N TYR A 85 -2.90 -21.20 2.08
CA TYR A 85 -4.31 -21.58 2.10
C TYR A 85 -5.19 -20.75 3.04
N ASN A 86 -4.60 -19.87 3.84
CA ASN A 86 -5.28 -19.11 4.88
C ASN A 86 -5.05 -17.60 4.75
N THR A 87 -4.45 -17.13 3.67
CA THR A 87 -4.20 -15.71 3.53
C THR A 87 -5.44 -14.97 3.05
N PRO A 88 -5.99 -14.03 3.83
CA PRO A 88 -7.15 -13.26 3.40
C PRO A 88 -6.72 -12.30 2.29
N ASN A 89 -7.34 -12.43 1.11
CA ASN A 89 -7.34 -11.51 -0.03
C ASN A 89 -6.03 -10.69 -0.17
N ILE A 90 -4.96 -11.28 -0.73
CA ILE A 90 -3.70 -10.56 -0.98
C ILE A 90 -3.63 -10.19 -2.46
N HIS A 91 -3.78 -8.91 -2.76
CA HIS A 91 -3.20 -8.38 -3.98
C HIS A 91 -1.67 -8.35 -3.78
N LEU A 92 -0.97 -9.33 -4.36
CA LEU A 92 0.49 -9.36 -4.39
C LEU A 92 0.97 -8.18 -5.23
N CYS A 93 1.53 -7.17 -4.58
CA CYS A 93 1.95 -5.93 -5.23
C CYS A 93 3.47 -5.78 -5.13
N THR A 94 4.12 -5.51 -6.25
CA THR A 94 5.50 -5.04 -6.28
C THR A 94 5.55 -3.52 -6.43
N LEU A 95 6.71 -2.94 -6.13
CA LEU A 95 6.94 -1.51 -6.38
C LEU A 95 6.60 -1.09 -7.82
N ARG A 96 6.91 -1.95 -8.80
CA ARG A 96 6.69 -1.65 -10.21
C ARG A 96 5.20 -1.67 -10.57
N ASP A 97 4.44 -2.63 -10.03
CA ASP A 97 3.00 -2.71 -10.27
C ASP A 97 2.29 -1.47 -9.70
N PHE A 98 2.70 -1.02 -8.51
CA PHE A 98 2.16 0.20 -7.92
C PHE A 98 2.53 1.44 -8.72
N GLU A 99 3.80 1.57 -9.14
CA GLU A 99 4.25 2.71 -9.96
C GLU A 99 3.50 2.76 -11.31
N GLN A 100 3.22 1.59 -11.92
CA GLN A 100 2.40 1.52 -13.12
C GLN A 100 0.96 1.96 -12.86
N LEU A 101 0.31 1.41 -11.83
CA LEU A 101 -1.06 1.79 -11.46
C LEU A 101 -1.18 3.27 -11.14
N ALA A 102 -0.21 3.83 -10.41
CA ALA A 102 -0.15 5.26 -10.12
C ALA A 102 -0.07 6.10 -11.41
N GLY A 103 0.74 5.66 -12.38
CA GLY A 103 0.82 6.30 -13.70
C GLY A 103 -0.49 6.23 -14.48
N GLU A 104 -1.17 5.08 -14.49
CA GLU A 104 -2.49 4.90 -15.13
C GLU A 104 -3.57 5.79 -14.48
N LEU A 105 -3.45 6.03 -13.16
CA LEU A 105 -4.31 6.92 -12.40
C LEU A 105 -3.91 8.40 -12.43
N ARG A 106 -2.81 8.74 -13.13
CA ARG A 106 -2.24 10.09 -13.18
C ARG A 106 -1.92 10.67 -11.79
N LEU A 107 -1.48 9.80 -10.88
CA LEU A 107 -1.01 10.19 -9.56
C LEU A 107 0.47 10.55 -9.63
N ASP A 108 0.83 11.75 -9.18
CA ASP A 108 2.21 12.20 -9.16
C ASP A 108 2.93 11.63 -7.93
N ILE A 109 3.81 10.66 -8.13
CA ILE A 109 4.63 10.10 -7.05
C ILE A 109 5.69 11.13 -6.66
N LEU A 110 5.56 11.69 -5.46
CA LEU A 110 6.48 12.70 -4.91
C LEU A 110 7.68 12.05 -4.23
N GLU A 111 7.40 11.04 -3.40
CA GLU A 111 8.43 10.37 -2.61
C GLU A 111 8.16 8.88 -2.52
N ARG A 112 9.25 8.13 -2.46
CA ARG A 112 9.26 6.69 -2.21
C ARG A 112 10.25 6.39 -1.11
N ALA A 113 9.78 5.78 -0.04
CA ALA A 113 10.60 5.23 1.03
C ALA A 113 10.40 3.72 1.08
N THR A 114 11.48 2.97 1.22
CA THR A 114 11.39 1.51 1.36
C THR A 114 12.14 1.05 2.59
N PHE A 115 11.57 0.06 3.26
CA PHE A 115 12.04 -0.40 4.56
C PHE A 115 12.24 -1.91 4.56
N ASN A 116 13.22 -2.33 5.35
CA ASN A 116 13.45 -3.72 5.71
C ASN A 116 13.73 -3.77 7.21
N GLU A 117 12.86 -4.43 7.98
CA GLU A 117 12.98 -4.59 9.44
C GLU A 117 13.31 -3.28 10.19
N GLY A 118 12.67 -2.18 9.78
CA GLY A 118 12.84 -0.85 10.39
C GLY A 118 14.05 -0.04 9.87
N ARG A 119 14.85 -0.59 8.95
CA ARG A 119 15.93 0.15 8.27
C ARG A 119 15.50 0.58 6.88
N GLU A 120 15.76 1.84 6.55
CA GLU A 120 15.53 2.35 5.19
C GLU A 120 16.52 1.69 4.22
N VAL A 121 15.99 1.15 3.12
CA VAL A 121 16.77 0.52 2.05
C VAL A 121 16.83 1.45 0.86
N LYS A 122 18.02 1.93 0.52
CA LYS A 122 18.25 2.78 -0.67
C LYS A 122 18.82 2.00 -1.85
N CYS A 123 19.56 0.92 -1.60
CA CYS A 123 20.17 0.09 -2.63
C CYS A 123 19.25 -1.07 -3.03
N PHE A 124 18.97 -1.24 -4.32
CA PHE A 124 18.09 -2.28 -4.88
C PHE A 124 16.77 -2.47 -4.09
N PRO A 125 15.96 -1.41 -3.94
CA PRO A 125 14.78 -1.41 -3.09
C PRO A 125 13.77 -2.48 -3.49
N SER A 126 13.59 -2.71 -4.80
CA SER A 126 12.67 -3.73 -5.31
C SER A 126 12.96 -5.13 -4.77
N TRP A 127 14.24 -5.46 -4.56
CA TRP A 127 14.67 -6.80 -4.13
C TRP A 127 14.97 -6.89 -2.64
N ARG A 128 15.35 -5.80 -1.99
CA ARG A 128 15.84 -5.79 -0.60
C ARG A 128 14.86 -5.21 0.42
N SER A 129 13.78 -4.56 -0.02
CA SER A 129 12.75 -4.03 0.87
C SER A 129 11.62 -5.03 1.09
N THR A 130 11.10 -5.05 2.32
CA THR A 130 9.91 -5.83 2.70
C THR A 130 8.66 -4.96 2.75
N LEU A 131 8.81 -3.65 2.98
CA LEU A 131 7.73 -2.67 3.05
C LEU A 131 8.05 -1.50 2.14
N ALA A 132 7.09 -1.06 1.35
CA ALA A 132 7.17 0.16 0.56
C ALA A 132 6.17 1.19 1.07
N VAL A 133 6.60 2.45 1.08
CA VAL A 133 5.78 3.61 1.41
C VAL A 133 5.92 4.61 0.27
N TYR A 134 4.78 5.02 -0.29
CA TYR A 134 4.70 5.98 -1.37
C TYR A 134 3.91 7.19 -0.92
N ARG A 135 4.42 8.38 -1.22
CA ARG A 135 3.70 9.63 -1.12
C ARG A 135 3.40 10.12 -2.53
N PHE A 136 2.13 10.35 -2.82
CA PHE A 136 1.67 10.89 -4.10
C PHE A 136 0.83 12.14 -3.91
N ALA A 137 0.75 12.95 -4.96
CA ALA A 137 -0.19 14.05 -5.07
C ALA A 137 -1.35 13.67 -6.00
N SER A 138 -2.54 14.18 -5.67
CA SER A 138 -3.64 14.22 -6.63
C SER A 138 -3.28 15.13 -7.81
N PRO A 139 -3.71 14.79 -9.04
CA PRO A 139 -3.70 15.73 -10.16
C PRO A 139 -4.58 16.97 -9.91
#